data_AF-A0A5S4YBC8-F1
#
_entry.id   AF-A0A5S4YBC8-F1
#
_cell.length_a   1.000
_cell.length_b   1.000
_cell.length_c   1.000
_cell.angle_alpha   90.00
_cell.angle_beta   90.00
_cell.angle_gamma   90.00
#
_symmetry.space_group_name_H-M   'P 1'
#
loop_
_entity.id
_entity.type
_entity.pdbx_description
1 polymer ?
#
loop_
_entity_poly.entity_id
_entity_poly.type
_entity_poly.pdbx_seq_one_letter_code
_entity_poly.pdbx_strand_id
1 'polypeptide(L)'
;MTTSANHNPTASIASNNHAALAASPRVKLSRRRIRIDHPDPRAGARLLADALGAVDRDALDGLLKQLVKASVIGQEPDEANLAFMISMMKSIGPRDSIEAMLAAQMVCVHVAAMRSAFRLACTDDIAQQESLTRALGRLVRIYPAQIEALSRYRDNGERKITVQNLSVQDGGSAFVGNVTQHASVIVSEPGFAKATMDAGPIQAAKAGEGYRRPIDAEQAATA
;
A
#
# COMPACT_ATOMS: atom_id res chain seq x y z
N MET A 1 -48.79 26.18 -22.58
CA MET A 1 -47.98 25.75 -21.41
C MET A 1 -47.11 24.59 -21.86
N THR A 2 -45.84 24.85 -22.15
CA THR A 2 -44.85 23.84 -22.56
C THR A 2 -43.66 23.97 -21.63
N THR A 3 -43.54 23.05 -20.68
CA THR A 3 -42.42 22.96 -19.73
C THR A 3 -41.23 22.31 -20.42
N SER A 4 -40.20 23.12 -20.70
CA SER A 4 -38.93 22.66 -21.27
C SER A 4 -38.04 22.07 -20.16
N ALA A 5 -37.51 20.88 -20.42
CA ALA A 5 -36.58 20.18 -19.53
C ALA A 5 -35.25 20.94 -19.43
N ASN A 6 -34.82 21.21 -18.20
CA ASN A 6 -33.56 21.85 -17.88
C ASN A 6 -32.44 20.79 -17.92
N HIS A 7 -31.61 20.79 -18.96
CA HIS A 7 -30.41 19.96 -19.02
C HIS A 7 -29.25 20.74 -18.39
N ASN A 8 -28.78 20.28 -17.23
CA ASN A 8 -27.55 20.75 -16.61
C ASN A 8 -26.36 20.23 -17.43
N PRO A 9 -25.47 21.08 -17.98
CA PRO A 9 -24.26 20.59 -18.61
C PRO A 9 -23.31 20.06 -17.54
N THR A 10 -22.85 18.84 -17.76
CA THR A 10 -21.79 18.18 -17.02
C THR A 10 -20.59 19.10 -16.86
N ALA A 11 -20.09 19.20 -15.62
CA ALA A 11 -18.89 19.92 -15.28
C ALA A 11 -17.73 19.52 -16.22
N SER A 12 -17.18 20.51 -16.91
CA SER A 12 -16.01 20.38 -17.78
C SER A 12 -14.86 19.76 -16.99
N ILE A 13 -14.45 18.55 -17.37
CA ILE A 13 -13.14 18.00 -16.98
C ILE A 13 -12.10 19.01 -17.47
N ALA A 14 -11.51 19.72 -16.50
CA ALA A 14 -10.42 20.70 -16.58
C ALA A 14 -10.07 21.23 -17.99
N SER A 15 -10.37 22.51 -18.19
CA SER A 15 -9.82 23.37 -19.24
C SER A 15 -8.34 23.08 -19.52
N ASN A 16 -8.06 22.46 -20.67
CA ASN A 16 -6.74 22.13 -21.19
C ASN A 16 -5.91 23.39 -21.40
N ASN A 17 -4.97 23.64 -20.49
CA ASN A 17 -3.94 24.65 -20.68
C ASN A 17 -2.78 24.02 -21.48
N HIS A 18 -2.83 24.14 -22.81
CA HIS A 18 -1.93 23.47 -23.75
C HIS A 18 -0.43 23.79 -23.57
N ALA A 19 -0.07 24.85 -22.83
CA ALA A 19 1.32 25.18 -22.52
C ALA A 19 1.92 24.29 -21.40
N ALA A 20 1.10 23.75 -20.49
CA ALA A 20 1.56 22.91 -19.37
C ALA A 20 1.80 21.44 -19.77
N LEU A 21 1.21 20.99 -20.89
CA LEU A 21 1.43 19.64 -21.44
C LEU A 21 2.82 19.45 -22.06
N ALA A 22 3.53 20.53 -22.37
CA ALA A 22 4.88 20.48 -22.95
C ALA A 22 5.99 20.06 -21.94
N ALA A 23 5.66 19.93 -20.65
CA ALA A 23 6.64 19.70 -19.58
C ALA A 23 6.37 18.44 -18.73
N SER A 24 5.37 17.62 -19.04
CA SER A 24 5.16 16.34 -18.33
C SER A 24 5.75 15.19 -19.16
N PRO A 25 6.69 14.40 -18.62
CA PRO A 25 7.28 13.29 -19.36
C PRO A 25 6.19 12.26 -19.69
N ARG A 26 6.05 11.92 -20.96
CA ARG A 26 5.18 10.82 -21.39
C ARG A 26 6.04 9.59 -21.62
N VAL A 27 5.48 8.41 -21.39
CA VAL A 27 6.16 7.16 -21.68
C VAL A 27 5.52 6.55 -22.91
N LYS A 28 6.35 6.30 -23.93
CA LYS A 28 5.95 5.62 -25.17
C LYS A 28 6.52 4.22 -25.21
N LEU A 29 5.72 3.28 -25.70
CA LEU A 29 6.15 1.91 -25.94
C LEU A 29 6.53 1.75 -27.41
N SER A 30 7.79 1.39 -27.64
CA SER A 30 8.25 0.91 -28.95
C SER A 30 8.52 -0.58 -28.84
N ARG A 31 8.41 -1.34 -29.95
CA ARG A 31 8.37 -2.83 -30.04
C ARG A 31 9.12 -3.65 -28.97
N ARG A 32 10.23 -3.16 -28.38
CA ARG A 32 10.89 -3.74 -27.20
C ARG A 32 11.57 -2.73 -26.26
N ARG A 33 11.24 -1.44 -26.34
CA ARG A 33 11.91 -0.39 -25.57
C ARG A 33 10.90 0.65 -25.08
N ILE A 34 11.06 1.00 -23.81
CA ILE A 34 10.39 2.12 -23.16
C ILE A 34 11.16 3.39 -23.55
N ARG A 35 10.48 4.41 -24.05
CA ARG A 35 11.07 5.72 -24.33
C ARG A 35 10.35 6.79 -23.54
N ILE A 36 11.11 7.62 -22.84
CA ILE A 36 10.59 8.84 -22.23
C ILE A 36 10.53 9.90 -23.33
N ASP A 37 9.32 10.35 -23.64
CA ASP A 37 9.02 11.38 -24.61
C ASP A 37 9.07 12.75 -23.91
N HIS A 38 10.20 13.42 -24.05
CA HIS A 38 10.45 14.76 -23.52
C HIS A 38 11.54 15.48 -24.36
N PRO A 39 11.41 16.79 -24.65
CA PRO A 39 12.41 17.54 -25.43
C PRO A 39 13.83 17.50 -24.84
N ASP A 40 13.95 17.55 -23.51
CA ASP A 40 15.19 17.27 -22.78
C ASP A 40 15.13 15.88 -22.14
N PRO A 41 15.89 14.88 -22.62
CA PRO A 41 15.90 13.53 -22.05
C PRO A 41 16.28 13.48 -20.57
N ARG A 42 17.15 14.38 -20.10
CA ARG A 42 17.58 14.41 -18.69
C ARG A 42 16.47 14.96 -17.81
N ALA A 43 15.80 16.03 -18.25
CA ALA A 43 14.63 16.56 -17.54
C ALA A 43 13.49 15.54 -17.51
N GLY A 44 13.22 14.87 -18.63
CA GLY A 44 12.17 13.84 -18.68
C GLY A 44 12.43 12.69 -17.70
N ALA A 45 13.68 12.21 -17.62
CA ALA A 45 14.06 11.17 -16.67
C ALA A 45 13.90 11.62 -15.21
N ARG A 46 14.29 12.87 -14.88
CA ARG A 46 14.12 13.43 -13.53
C ARG A 46 12.64 13.56 -13.15
N LEU A 47 11.84 14.16 -14.02
CA LEU A 47 10.41 14.34 -13.78
C LEU A 47 9.68 13.01 -13.61
N LEU A 48 10.12 11.96 -14.32
CA LEU A 48 9.56 10.62 -14.18
C LEU A 48 10.07 9.92 -12.91
N ALA A 49 11.33 10.13 -12.52
CA ALA A 49 11.86 9.67 -11.25
C ALA A 49 11.07 10.28 -10.08
N ASP A 50 10.84 11.60 -10.10
CA ASP A 50 10.06 12.32 -9.10
C ASP A 50 8.62 11.78 -9.03
N ALA A 51 7.99 11.54 -10.18
CA ALA A 51 6.63 11.00 -10.25
C ALA A 51 6.51 9.57 -9.68
N LEU A 52 7.57 8.77 -9.77
CA LEU A 52 7.60 7.39 -9.30
C LEU A 52 8.22 7.24 -7.91
N GLY A 53 8.78 8.31 -7.33
CA GLY A 53 9.56 8.25 -6.09
C GLY A 53 10.88 7.48 -6.23
N ALA A 54 11.46 7.46 -7.44
CA ALA A 54 12.71 6.77 -7.70
C ALA A 54 13.91 7.60 -7.25
N VAL A 55 14.74 7.04 -6.37
CA VAL A 55 15.91 7.72 -5.79
C VAL A 55 17.10 7.82 -6.75
N ASP A 56 17.17 6.93 -7.74
CA ASP A 56 18.23 6.88 -8.74
C ASP A 56 17.72 6.28 -10.06
N ARG A 57 18.62 6.13 -11.03
CA ARG A 57 18.30 5.59 -12.36
C ARG A 57 17.93 4.12 -12.33
N ASP A 58 18.52 3.34 -11.43
CA ASP A 58 18.29 1.89 -11.36
C ASP A 58 16.92 1.62 -10.73
N ALA A 59 16.55 2.38 -9.69
CA ALA A 59 15.21 2.39 -9.12
C ALA A 59 14.15 2.81 -10.14
N LEU A 60 14.42 3.87 -10.93
CA LEU A 60 13.53 4.33 -11.99
C LEU A 60 13.30 3.23 -13.04
N ASP A 61 14.37 2.65 -13.56
CA ASP A 61 14.30 1.59 -14.56
C ASP A 61 13.60 0.33 -14.01
N GLY A 62 13.90 -0.05 -12.77
CA GLY A 62 13.25 -1.16 -12.06
C GLY A 62 11.74 -0.97 -11.91
N LEU A 63 11.31 0.17 -11.39
CA LEU A 63 9.88 0.50 -11.21
C LEU A 63 9.17 0.56 -12.56
N LEU A 64 9.75 1.22 -13.57
CA LEU A 64 9.16 1.26 -14.91
C LEU A 64 8.99 -0.14 -15.51
N LYS A 65 10.00 -1.00 -15.42
CA LYS A 65 9.91 -2.38 -15.90
C LYS A 65 8.80 -3.17 -15.20
N GLN A 66 8.60 -2.97 -13.90
CA GLN A 66 7.50 -3.60 -13.16
C GLN A 66 6.13 -3.08 -13.65
N LEU A 67 5.97 -1.77 -13.80
CA LEU A 67 4.72 -1.18 -14.30
C LEU A 67 4.41 -1.62 -15.74
N VAL A 68 5.42 -1.69 -16.62
CA VAL A 68 5.24 -2.19 -18.00
C VAL A 68 4.75 -3.64 -18.00
N LYS A 69 5.32 -4.51 -17.17
CA LYS A 69 4.85 -5.90 -17.05
C LYS A 69 3.41 -5.98 -16.54
N ALA A 70 3.05 -5.14 -15.58
CA ALA A 70 1.68 -5.09 -15.05
C ALA A 70 0.67 -4.47 -16.04
N SER A 71 1.14 -3.61 -16.95
CA SER A 71 0.32 -2.94 -17.96
C SER A 71 -0.23 -3.89 -19.04
N VAL A 72 0.29 -5.11 -19.14
CA VAL A 72 -0.03 -6.07 -20.23
C VAL A 72 -1.53 -6.35 -20.37
N ILE A 73 -2.02 -6.25 -21.61
CA ILE A 73 -3.35 -6.65 -22.05
C ILE A 73 -3.18 -7.53 -23.29
N GLY A 74 -3.82 -8.69 -23.34
CA GLY A 74 -3.74 -9.56 -24.52
C GLY A 74 -2.32 -10.02 -24.88
N GLN A 75 -1.44 -10.22 -23.88
CA GLN A 75 -0.01 -10.60 -23.99
C GLN A 75 0.96 -9.49 -24.39
N GLU A 76 0.49 -8.29 -24.71
CA GLU A 76 1.36 -7.16 -25.04
C GLU A 76 1.24 -6.03 -24.00
N PRO A 77 2.32 -5.31 -23.68
CA PRO A 77 2.25 -4.10 -22.85
C PRO A 77 1.34 -3.03 -23.49
N ASP A 78 0.40 -2.50 -22.71
CA ASP A 78 -0.54 -1.49 -23.19
C ASP A 78 -0.11 -0.08 -22.77
N GLU A 79 0.08 0.81 -23.75
CA GLU A 79 0.61 2.17 -23.51
C GLU A 79 -0.36 3.03 -22.69
N ALA A 80 -1.67 2.90 -22.93
CA ALA A 80 -2.69 3.66 -22.21
C ALA A 80 -2.77 3.24 -20.75
N ASN A 81 -2.74 1.92 -20.48
CA ASN A 81 -2.73 1.36 -19.14
C ASN A 81 -1.43 1.71 -18.41
N LEU A 82 -0.27 1.67 -19.07
CA LEU A 82 0.99 2.13 -18.48
C LEU A 82 0.93 3.62 -18.11
N ALA A 83 0.43 4.47 -19.00
CA ALA A 83 0.26 5.90 -18.74
C ALA A 83 -0.69 6.15 -17.55
N PHE A 84 -1.79 5.40 -17.47
CA PHE A 84 -2.69 5.42 -16.31
C PHE A 84 -1.95 5.04 -15.01
N MET A 85 -1.20 3.94 -15.01
CA MET A 85 -0.44 3.50 -13.82
C MET A 85 0.58 4.54 -13.36
N ILE A 86 1.31 5.17 -14.28
CA ILE A 86 2.26 6.26 -13.97
C ILE A 86 1.52 7.48 -13.42
N SER A 87 0.35 7.82 -13.97
CA SER A 87 -0.48 8.91 -13.45
C SER A 87 -0.95 8.63 -12.02
N MET A 88 -1.32 7.38 -11.71
CA MET A 88 -1.72 7.00 -10.35
C MET A 88 -0.54 7.03 -9.38
N MET A 89 0.65 6.56 -9.79
CA MET A 89 1.87 6.70 -9.01
C MET A 89 2.14 8.17 -8.66
N LYS A 90 2.12 9.05 -9.67
CA LYS A 90 2.28 10.50 -9.48
C LYS A 90 1.25 11.08 -8.51
N SER A 91 0.00 10.62 -8.59
CA SER A 91 -1.08 11.08 -7.71
C SER A 91 -0.95 10.59 -6.26
N ILE A 92 -0.41 9.39 -6.04
CA ILE A 92 -0.11 8.88 -4.69
C ILE A 92 1.03 9.69 -4.06
N GLY A 93 1.97 10.16 -4.89
CA GLY A 93 3.10 11.00 -4.51
C GLY A 93 4.04 10.31 -3.52
N PRO A 94 4.74 9.23 -3.92
CA PRO A 94 5.66 8.53 -3.02
C PRO A 94 6.81 9.44 -2.59
N ARG A 95 7.08 9.48 -1.29
CA ARG A 95 8.08 10.39 -0.69
C ARG A 95 9.49 9.78 -0.58
N ASP A 96 9.56 8.45 -0.61
CA ASP A 96 10.81 7.69 -0.53
C ASP A 96 10.66 6.33 -1.25
N SER A 97 11.73 5.53 -1.25
CA SER A 97 11.75 4.23 -1.91
C SER A 97 10.74 3.23 -1.35
N ILE A 98 10.42 3.30 -0.05
CA ILE A 98 9.46 2.37 0.58
C ILE A 98 8.05 2.73 0.13
N GLU A 99 7.70 4.03 0.16
CA GLU A 99 6.43 4.50 -0.41
C GLU A 99 6.35 4.17 -1.91
N ALA A 100 7.45 4.30 -2.67
CA ALA A 100 7.46 4.02 -4.11
C ALA A 100 7.12 2.55 -4.40
N MET A 101 7.70 1.62 -3.65
CA MET A 101 7.39 0.20 -3.76
C MET A 101 5.94 -0.09 -3.37
N LEU A 102 5.47 0.47 -2.26
CA LEU A 102 4.09 0.26 -1.79
C LEU A 102 3.07 0.85 -2.77
N ALA A 103 3.30 2.05 -3.26
CA ALA A 103 2.44 2.71 -4.25
C ALA A 103 2.39 1.91 -5.56
N ALA A 104 3.53 1.42 -6.05
CA ALA A 104 3.57 0.58 -7.25
C ALA A 104 2.76 -0.70 -7.06
N GLN A 105 2.87 -1.33 -5.89
CA GLN A 105 2.05 -2.50 -5.54
C GLN A 105 0.56 -2.15 -5.50
N MET A 106 0.16 -1.05 -4.86
CA MET A 106 -1.25 -0.61 -4.79
C MET A 106 -1.85 -0.38 -6.19
N VAL A 107 -1.11 0.30 -7.07
CA VAL A 107 -1.55 0.53 -8.46
C VAL A 107 -1.69 -0.79 -9.21
N CYS A 108 -0.72 -1.71 -9.07
CA CYS A 108 -0.80 -3.03 -9.70
C CYS A 108 -1.98 -3.87 -9.18
N VAL A 109 -2.23 -3.84 -7.87
CA VAL A 109 -3.37 -4.53 -7.23
C VAL A 109 -4.68 -3.97 -7.76
N HIS A 110 -4.82 -2.65 -7.88
CA HIS A 110 -6.01 -2.03 -8.44
C HIS A 110 -6.26 -2.46 -9.89
N VAL A 111 -5.24 -2.38 -10.76
CA VAL A 111 -5.35 -2.80 -12.17
C VAL A 111 -5.72 -4.29 -12.27
N ALA A 112 -5.09 -5.16 -11.47
CA ALA A 112 -5.40 -6.58 -11.45
C ALA A 112 -6.82 -6.88 -10.96
N ALA A 113 -7.31 -6.12 -9.97
CA ALA A 113 -8.67 -6.24 -9.46
C ALA A 113 -9.68 -5.84 -10.54
N MET A 114 -9.52 -4.69 -11.17
CA MET A 114 -10.42 -4.23 -12.25
C MET A 114 -10.43 -5.19 -13.44
N ARG A 115 -9.27 -5.75 -13.80
CA ARG A 115 -9.18 -6.78 -14.85
C ARG A 115 -9.88 -8.08 -14.45
N SER A 116 -9.76 -8.50 -13.19
CA SER A 116 -10.44 -9.70 -12.68
C SER A 116 -11.96 -9.49 -12.69
N ALA A 117 -12.44 -8.32 -12.30
CA ALA A 117 -13.86 -7.96 -12.33
C ALA A 117 -14.41 -7.95 -13.77
N PHE A 118 -13.68 -7.35 -14.72
CA PHE A 118 -14.05 -7.38 -16.13
C PHE A 118 -14.15 -8.82 -16.66
N ARG A 119 -13.12 -9.64 -16.43
CA ARG A 119 -13.12 -11.04 -16.87
C ARG A 119 -14.26 -11.85 -16.24
N LEU A 120 -14.59 -11.58 -14.98
CA LEU A 120 -15.70 -12.22 -14.29
C LEU A 120 -17.04 -11.85 -14.94
N ALA A 121 -17.22 -10.60 -15.35
CA ALA A 121 -18.43 -10.14 -16.01
C ALA A 121 -18.60 -10.71 -17.44
N CYS A 122 -17.53 -11.19 -18.07
CA CYS A 122 -17.54 -11.69 -19.44
C CYS A 122 -17.50 -13.22 -19.57
N THR A 123 -17.45 -13.97 -18.46
CA THR A 123 -17.34 -15.43 -18.51
C THR A 123 -18.61 -16.10 -17.99
N ASP A 124 -19.09 -17.09 -18.74
CA ASP A 124 -20.23 -17.94 -18.36
C ASP A 124 -19.77 -19.29 -17.78
N ASP A 125 -18.46 -19.57 -17.80
CA ASP A 125 -17.88 -20.77 -17.21
C ASP A 125 -17.80 -20.64 -15.69
N ILE A 126 -18.61 -21.44 -14.98
CA ILE A 126 -18.72 -21.46 -13.51
C ILE A 126 -17.35 -21.64 -12.84
N ALA A 127 -16.49 -22.51 -13.37
CA ALA A 127 -15.17 -22.76 -12.79
C ALA A 127 -14.26 -21.52 -12.89
N GLN A 128 -14.33 -20.82 -14.02
CA GLN A 128 -13.62 -19.54 -14.21
C GLN A 128 -14.22 -18.43 -13.33
N GLN A 129 -15.55 -18.37 -13.21
CA GLN A 129 -16.22 -17.39 -12.34
C GLN A 129 -15.77 -17.54 -10.89
N GLU A 130 -15.71 -18.77 -10.37
CA GLU A 130 -15.27 -19.01 -8.99
C GLU A 130 -13.81 -18.61 -8.79
N SER A 131 -12.92 -18.98 -9.72
CA SER A 131 -11.50 -18.61 -9.68
C SER A 131 -11.29 -17.10 -9.72
N LEU A 132 -11.97 -16.39 -10.62
CA LEU A 132 -11.90 -14.94 -10.76
C LEU A 132 -12.51 -14.22 -9.55
N THR A 133 -13.62 -14.71 -9.01
CA THR A 133 -14.24 -14.19 -7.78
C THR A 133 -13.28 -14.30 -6.59
N ARG A 134 -12.61 -15.44 -6.43
CA ARG A 134 -11.59 -15.64 -5.40
C ARG A 134 -10.40 -14.69 -5.59
N ALA A 135 -9.90 -14.54 -6.81
CA ALA A 135 -8.79 -13.64 -7.11
C ALA A 135 -9.15 -12.18 -6.82
N LEU A 136 -10.29 -11.71 -7.34
CA LEU A 136 -10.83 -10.38 -7.08
C LEU A 136 -11.00 -10.15 -5.58
N GLY A 137 -11.64 -11.09 -4.88
CA GLY A 137 -11.87 -11.02 -3.43
C GLY A 137 -10.59 -10.85 -2.62
N ARG A 138 -9.50 -11.53 -2.99
CA ARG A 138 -8.19 -11.35 -2.32
C ARG A 138 -7.61 -9.96 -2.56
N LEU A 139 -7.65 -9.49 -3.81
CA LEU A 139 -7.08 -8.19 -4.20
C LEU A 139 -7.84 -7.01 -3.56
N VAL A 140 -9.17 -7.07 -3.53
CA VAL A 140 -9.96 -5.98 -2.91
C VAL A 140 -9.83 -5.98 -1.39
N ARG A 141 -9.62 -7.14 -0.74
CA ARG A 141 -9.43 -7.22 0.71
C ARG A 141 -8.08 -6.70 1.19
N ILE A 142 -7.01 -6.84 0.39
CA ILE A 142 -5.69 -6.31 0.78
C ILE A 142 -5.60 -4.79 0.59
N TYR A 143 -6.39 -4.21 -0.32
CA TYR A 143 -6.28 -2.80 -0.68
C TYR A 143 -6.47 -1.82 0.50
N PRO A 144 -7.48 -1.97 1.39
CA PRO A 144 -7.60 -1.13 2.59
C PRO A 144 -6.38 -1.23 3.53
N ALA A 145 -5.80 -2.43 3.68
CA ALA A 145 -4.62 -2.63 4.51
C ALA A 145 -3.38 -1.91 3.91
N GLN A 146 -3.27 -1.82 2.59
CA GLN A 146 -2.21 -1.03 1.95
C GLN A 146 -2.40 0.49 2.17
N ILE A 147 -3.64 0.96 2.11
CA ILE A 147 -3.97 2.37 2.41
C ILE A 147 -3.62 2.70 3.86
N GLU A 148 -3.99 1.83 4.80
CA GLU A 148 -3.66 1.99 6.21
C GLU A 148 -2.15 1.94 6.46
N ALA A 149 -1.44 0.99 5.83
CA ALA A 149 0.01 0.90 5.93
C ALA A 149 0.70 2.19 5.43
N LEU A 150 0.24 2.74 4.31
CA LEU A 150 0.76 4.00 3.76
C LEU A 150 0.48 5.18 4.70
N SER A 151 -0.75 5.28 5.24
CA SER A 151 -1.11 6.34 6.21
C SER A 151 -0.21 6.26 7.45
N ARG A 152 -0.12 5.08 8.07
CA ARG A 152 0.71 4.88 9.27
C ARG A 152 2.18 5.18 9.02
N TYR A 153 2.71 4.77 7.85
CA TYR A 153 4.09 5.07 7.48
C TYR A 153 4.34 6.59 7.38
N ARG A 154 3.40 7.33 6.80
CA ARG A 154 3.46 8.80 6.69
C ARG A 154 3.33 9.49 8.05
N ASP A 155 2.40 9.03 8.89
CA ASP A 155 2.13 9.61 10.20
C ASP A 155 3.30 9.38 11.18
N ASN A 156 4.02 8.26 11.03
CA ASN A 156 5.20 7.96 11.86
C ASN A 156 6.41 8.85 11.54
N GLY A 157 6.50 9.42 10.34
CA GLY A 157 7.56 10.37 9.98
C GLY A 157 7.45 11.74 10.66
N GLU A 158 6.25 12.12 11.10
CA GLU A 158 5.99 13.41 11.77
C GLU A 158 6.23 13.38 13.29
N ARG A 159 6.31 12.20 13.90
CA ARG A 159 6.68 12.05 15.33
C ARG A 159 8.19 12.20 15.51
N LYS A 160 8.71 13.42 15.28
CA LYS A 160 9.98 13.84 15.85
C LYS A 160 9.84 13.77 17.37
N ILE A 161 10.36 12.70 17.98
CA ILE A 161 10.53 12.61 19.44
C ILE A 161 11.44 13.78 19.83
N THR A 162 10.84 14.89 20.21
CA THR A 162 11.57 16.05 20.70
C THR A 162 11.93 15.73 22.14
N VAL A 163 13.14 15.20 22.35
CA VAL A 163 13.68 15.00 23.69
C VAL A 163 13.94 16.39 24.26
N GLN A 164 12.95 16.94 24.95
CA GLN A 164 13.16 18.13 25.77
C GLN A 164 13.97 17.68 26.98
N ASN A 165 15.30 17.88 26.93
CA ASN A 165 16.16 17.66 28.08
C ASN A 165 15.73 18.62 29.20
N LEU A 166 14.86 18.16 30.10
CA LEU A 166 14.54 18.86 31.32
C LEU A 166 15.75 18.74 32.24
N SER A 167 16.44 19.85 32.51
CA SER A 167 17.51 19.87 33.52
C SER A 167 16.84 19.76 34.88
N VAL A 168 16.98 18.60 35.52
CA VAL A 168 16.63 18.40 36.91
C VAL A 168 17.65 19.17 37.76
N GLN A 169 17.20 20.19 38.49
CA GLN A 169 18.00 20.74 39.60
C GLN A 169 18.08 19.70 40.72
N ASP A 170 19.22 19.67 41.44
CA ASP A 170 19.49 18.73 42.53
C ASP A 170 18.29 18.59 43.47
N GLY A 171 17.64 17.41 43.43
CA GLY A 171 16.52 17.04 44.29
C GLY A 171 15.17 16.76 43.62
N GLY A 172 15.01 16.95 42.30
CA GLY A 172 13.72 16.72 41.61
C GLY A 172 13.62 15.41 40.81
N SER A 173 13.03 14.35 41.36
CA SER A 173 12.81 13.11 40.60
C SER A 173 11.76 13.27 39.49
N ALA A 174 12.19 13.23 38.22
CA ALA A 174 11.29 13.17 37.07
C ALA A 174 10.90 11.70 36.79
N PHE A 175 9.61 11.39 36.85
CA PHE A 175 9.08 10.08 36.47
C PHE A 175 8.90 10.02 34.94
N VAL A 176 9.68 9.16 34.26
CA VAL A 176 9.49 8.86 32.84
C VAL A 176 8.77 7.52 32.71
N GLY A 177 7.49 7.57 32.39
CA GLY A 177 6.66 6.39 32.15
C GLY A 177 5.57 6.70 31.14
N ASN A 178 5.18 5.71 30.34
CA ASN A 178 4.13 5.84 29.33
C ASN A 178 2.77 5.93 30.04
N VAL A 179 2.23 7.15 30.19
CA VAL A 179 0.94 7.36 30.89
C VAL A 179 -0.22 7.12 29.94
N THR A 180 -0.81 5.92 29.98
CA THR A 180 -2.16 5.69 29.45
C THR A 180 -3.19 6.11 30.51
N GLN A 181 -3.79 7.28 30.33
CA GLN A 181 -4.91 7.71 31.16
C GLN A 181 -6.14 6.86 30.80
N HIS A 182 -6.43 5.86 31.62
CA HIS A 182 -7.76 5.23 31.63
C HIS A 182 -8.70 6.16 32.39
N ALA A 183 -9.62 6.79 31.66
CA ALA A 183 -10.73 7.53 32.27
C ALA A 183 -11.66 6.54 32.98
N SER A 184 -11.53 6.41 34.31
CA SER A 184 -12.53 5.74 35.12
C SER A 184 -13.68 6.70 35.40
N VAL A 185 -14.83 6.39 34.81
CA VAL A 185 -16.14 6.96 35.19
C VAL A 185 -16.42 6.54 36.64
N ILE A 186 -16.55 7.53 37.52
CA ILE A 186 -16.99 7.31 38.90
C ILE A 186 -18.51 7.12 38.85
N VAL A 187 -18.98 5.88 38.96
CA VAL A 187 -20.36 5.58 39.33
C VAL A 187 -20.38 5.31 40.83
N SER A 188 -21.08 6.16 41.58
CA SER A 188 -21.39 5.93 42.98
C SER A 188 -22.65 5.09 43.08
N GLU A 189 -22.60 3.94 43.75
CA GLU A 189 -23.74 3.41 44.50
C GLU A 189 -23.26 2.42 45.59
N PRO A 190 -23.86 2.43 46.81
CA PRO A 190 -23.36 1.69 47.95
C PRO A 190 -24.09 0.36 48.20
N GLY A 191 -23.34 -0.62 48.70
CA GLY A 191 -23.85 -1.73 49.51
C GLY A 191 -23.92 -3.08 48.80
N PHE A 192 -23.04 -4.01 49.18
CA PHE A 192 -23.41 -5.22 49.94
C PHE A 192 -22.16 -6.05 50.29
N ALA A 193 -22.08 -6.39 51.58
CA ALA A 193 -21.42 -7.50 52.25
C ALA A 193 -20.09 -8.10 51.73
N LYS A 194 -19.11 -8.02 52.64
CA LYS A 194 -17.84 -8.72 52.71
C LYS A 194 -18.03 -10.25 52.81
N ALA A 195 -17.45 -11.01 51.89
CA ALA A 195 -17.20 -12.43 52.04
C ALA A 195 -15.72 -12.72 51.75
N THR A 196 -15.00 -13.11 52.79
CA THR A 196 -13.61 -13.58 52.80
C THR A 196 -13.55 -15.01 52.26
N MET A 197 -12.75 -15.29 51.24
CA MET A 197 -12.13 -16.61 51.06
C MET A 197 -10.73 -16.48 50.48
N ASP A 198 -9.82 -17.11 51.22
CA ASP A 198 -8.41 -17.37 50.99
C ASP A 198 -8.23 -18.45 49.90
N ALA A 199 -7.31 -18.24 48.95
CA ALA A 199 -6.75 -19.29 48.10
C ALA A 199 -5.45 -18.81 47.42
N GLY A 200 -4.36 -19.51 47.73
CA GLY A 200 -2.99 -19.21 47.31
C GLY A 200 -2.66 -19.42 45.80
N PRO A 201 -1.39 -19.23 45.42
CA PRO A 201 -0.99 -19.01 44.03
C PRO A 201 -1.01 -20.28 43.17
N ILE A 202 -1.55 -20.13 41.96
CA ILE A 202 -1.59 -21.15 40.90
C ILE A 202 -0.23 -21.18 40.18
N GLN A 203 0.39 -22.36 40.14
CA GLN A 203 1.64 -22.64 39.42
C GLN A 203 1.40 -22.87 37.92
N ALA A 204 2.31 -22.35 37.10
CA ALA A 204 2.32 -22.44 35.64
C ALA A 204 2.65 -23.86 35.15
N ALA A 205 1.79 -24.41 34.30
CA ALA A 205 1.99 -25.67 33.61
C ALA A 205 2.99 -25.52 32.44
N LYS A 206 4.04 -26.36 32.44
CA LYS A 206 5.00 -26.48 31.33
C LYS A 206 4.38 -27.28 30.18
N ALA A 207 4.36 -26.70 28.98
CA ALA A 207 4.03 -27.38 27.73
C ALA A 207 5.23 -28.24 27.27
N GLY A 208 4.95 -29.51 26.94
CA GLY A 208 5.95 -30.46 26.46
C GLY A 208 6.33 -30.21 25.00
N GLU A 209 7.64 -30.12 24.77
CA GLU A 209 8.25 -30.24 23.44
C GLU A 209 8.48 -31.72 23.13
N GLY A 210 8.03 -32.16 21.96
CA GLY A 210 8.29 -33.52 21.51
C GLY A 210 7.72 -33.81 20.13
N TYR A 211 8.43 -33.41 19.07
CA TYR A 211 8.64 -34.29 17.92
C TYR A 211 9.74 -33.80 16.98
N ARG A 212 10.92 -34.41 17.07
CA ARG A 212 11.99 -34.36 16.06
C ARG A 212 12.12 -35.78 15.52
N ARG A 213 11.90 -36.00 14.23
CA ARG A 213 12.25 -37.28 13.57
C ARG A 213 13.54 -37.12 12.74
N PRO A 214 14.37 -38.17 12.64
CA PRO A 214 15.76 -38.10 12.19
C PRO A 214 15.89 -38.17 10.66
N ILE A 215 17.00 -37.61 10.18
CA ILE A 215 17.49 -37.69 8.81
C ILE A 215 18.66 -38.68 8.87
N ASP A 216 18.53 -39.84 8.25
CA ASP A 216 19.64 -40.75 7.97
C ASP A 216 19.35 -41.50 6.68
N ALA A 217 20.24 -41.36 5.69
CA ALA A 217 20.76 -42.48 4.89
C ALA A 217 21.83 -41.93 3.94
N GLU A 218 23.06 -42.27 4.31
CA GLU A 218 24.33 -42.06 3.61
C GLU A 218 24.45 -42.97 2.37
N GLN A 219 25.36 -42.54 1.50
CA GLN A 219 25.85 -43.05 0.23
C GLN A 219 26.14 -44.57 0.16
N ALA A 220 26.00 -45.18 -1.03
CA ALA A 220 27.14 -45.66 -1.84
C ALA A 220 26.75 -46.50 -3.09
N ALA A 221 27.45 -46.19 -4.19
CA ALA A 221 28.07 -47.10 -5.17
C ALA A 221 27.32 -47.65 -6.42
N THR A 222 28.02 -47.43 -7.56
CA THR A 222 28.20 -48.28 -8.77
C THR A 222 27.08 -48.44 -9.80
N ALA A 223 27.19 -47.74 -10.93
CA ALA A 223 27.64 -48.24 -12.24
C ALA A 223 27.65 -47.10 -13.27
#